data_AF-A0A173SMB2-F1
#
_entry.id   AF-A0A173SMB2-F1
#
_cell.length_a   1.000
_cell.length_b   1.000
_cell.length_c   1.000
_cell.angle_alpha   90.00
_cell.angle_beta   90.00
_cell.angle_gamma   90.00
#
_symmetry.space_group_name_H-M   'P 1'
#
loop_
_entity.id
_entity.type
_entity.pdbx_description
1 polymer ?
#
loop_
_entity_poly.entity_id
_entity_poly.type
_entity_poly.pdbx_seq_one_letter_code
_entity_poly.pdbx_strand_id
1 'polypeptide(L)'
;MKRAYVRPTMVGERFVANEYVAACGDTEYGKYKFTCDAGGGVSGDVYRESNGKPGFQKGYGLFGYGGDEWLGGYHACGTTHEANTTDDFQNGYYIPDGGDAVDVIIWRGKRGDNIHCTTNLNRDSWETTKS
;
A
#
# COMPACT_ATOMS: atom_id res chain seq x y z
N MET A 1 23.27 54.31 39.02
CA MET A 1 23.63 52.91 38.62
C MET A 1 23.47 52.78 37.12
N LYS A 2 24.54 52.42 36.39
CA LYS A 2 24.48 52.21 34.93
C LYS A 2 23.95 50.80 34.67
N ARG A 3 22.87 50.68 33.89
CA ARG A 3 22.35 49.38 33.43
C ARG A 3 23.24 48.88 32.29
N ALA A 4 23.96 47.78 32.52
CA ALA A 4 24.70 47.10 31.46
C ALA A 4 23.69 46.36 30.56
N TYR A 5 23.71 46.67 29.26
CA TYR A 5 22.91 45.96 28.28
C TYR A 5 23.58 44.62 27.95
N VAL A 6 22.95 43.53 28.37
CA VAL A 6 23.36 42.17 27.99
C VAL A 6 22.50 41.74 26.81
N ARG A 7 23.17 41.37 25.71
CA ARG A 7 22.54 40.90 24.48
C ARG A 7 21.99 39.49 24.72
N PRO A 8 20.69 39.22 24.52
CA PRO A 8 20.21 37.85 24.56
C PRO A 8 20.66 37.12 23.28
N THR A 9 21.47 36.08 23.43
CA THR A 9 21.72 35.12 22.35
C THR A 9 20.58 34.11 22.31
N MET A 10 19.79 34.10 21.22
CA MET A 10 18.87 33.00 20.96
C MET A 10 19.65 31.80 20.43
N VAL A 11 19.57 30.68 21.14
CA VAL A 11 19.93 29.38 20.58
C VAL A 11 18.72 28.91 19.78
N GLY A 12 18.74 29.19 18.47
CA GLY A 12 17.77 28.62 17.56
C GLY A 12 18.12 27.15 17.33
N GLU A 13 17.34 26.24 17.90
CA GLU A 13 17.38 24.85 17.46
C GLU A 13 16.93 24.83 15.99
N ARG A 14 17.70 24.13 15.16
CA ARG A 14 17.35 23.95 13.75
C ARG A 14 16.11 23.08 13.72
N PHE A 15 14.95 23.67 13.45
CA PHE A 15 13.77 22.91 13.07
C PHE A 15 14.12 22.20 11.76
N VAL A 16 14.53 20.93 11.87
CA VAL A 16 14.48 20.01 10.74
C VAL A 16 13.00 19.82 10.49
N ALA A 17 12.52 20.19 9.30
CA ALA A 17 11.17 19.83 8.92
C ALA A 17 11.08 18.30 9.01
N ASN A 18 10.28 17.79 9.96
CA ASN A 18 9.66 16.50 9.75
C ASN A 18 8.63 16.73 8.64
N GLU A 19 9.11 16.73 7.40
CA GLU A 19 8.30 17.01 6.25
C GLU A 19 7.44 15.78 5.96
N TYR A 20 6.31 15.69 6.65
CA TYR A 20 5.09 15.13 6.08
C TYR A 20 3.89 15.76 6.78
N VAL A 21 3.67 17.04 6.48
CA VAL A 21 2.34 17.63 6.67
C VAL A 21 1.53 17.15 5.48
N ALA A 22 0.71 16.13 5.70
CA ALA A 22 -0.30 15.71 4.74
C ALA A 22 -1.22 16.91 4.45
N ALA A 23 -0.93 17.62 3.36
CA ALA A 23 -1.83 18.62 2.81
C ALA A 23 -3.09 17.88 2.35
N CYS A 24 -4.09 17.83 3.23
CA CYS A 24 -5.46 17.55 2.85
C CYS A 24 -5.91 18.74 1.99
N GLY A 25 -5.96 18.61 0.66
CA GLY A 25 -6.50 19.70 -0.15
C GLY A 25 -6.31 19.72 -1.66
N ASP A 26 -5.32 19.05 -2.25
CA ASP A 26 -5.09 19.16 -3.70
C ASP A 26 -5.57 17.89 -4.42
N THR A 27 -6.76 17.95 -4.99
CA THR A 27 -7.31 16.94 -5.92
C THR A 27 -6.61 17.01 -7.28
N GLU A 28 -5.29 16.97 -7.28
CA GLU A 28 -4.51 16.55 -8.43
C GLU A 28 -4.33 15.04 -8.28
N TYR A 29 -5.10 14.27 -9.05
CA TYR A 29 -5.05 12.81 -9.02
C TYR A 29 -3.70 12.37 -9.58
N GLY A 30 -2.69 12.36 -8.72
CA GLY A 30 -1.38 11.81 -9.00
C GLY A 30 -1.47 10.31 -9.26
N LYS A 31 -0.38 9.72 -9.73
CA LYS A 31 -0.25 8.27 -9.84
C LYS A 31 0.55 7.76 -8.65
N TYR A 32 0.05 6.70 -8.02
CA TYR A 32 0.84 5.89 -7.11
C TYR A 32 1.88 5.10 -7.90
N LYS A 33 3.10 5.07 -7.40
CA LYS A 33 4.13 4.12 -7.78
C LYS A 33 4.27 3.09 -6.68
N PHE A 34 3.96 1.84 -7.01
CA PHE A 34 4.13 0.72 -6.10
C PHE A 34 4.80 -0.45 -6.82
N THR A 35 5.58 -1.23 -6.08
CA THR A 35 6.29 -2.39 -6.63
C THR A 35 5.42 -3.64 -6.50
N CYS A 36 5.22 -4.34 -7.60
CA CYS A 36 4.56 -5.65 -7.60
C CYS A 36 5.59 -6.72 -7.20
N ASP A 37 5.68 -6.97 -5.89
CA ASP A 37 6.73 -7.77 -5.25
C ASP A 37 6.22 -8.93 -4.39
N ALA A 38 4.90 -9.06 -4.22
CA ALA A 38 4.34 -10.08 -3.34
C ALA A 38 4.74 -11.50 -3.78
N GLY A 39 5.36 -12.25 -2.87
CA GLY A 39 5.86 -13.60 -3.14
C GLY A 39 7.20 -13.68 -3.85
N GLY A 40 7.86 -12.55 -4.18
CA GLY A 40 9.22 -12.57 -4.73
C GLY A 40 9.38 -13.35 -6.04
N GLY A 41 8.29 -13.56 -6.78
CA GLY A 41 8.26 -14.34 -8.02
C GLY A 41 7.81 -15.80 -7.87
N VAL A 42 7.53 -16.27 -6.65
CA VAL A 42 6.90 -17.57 -6.42
C VAL A 42 5.45 -17.54 -6.91
N SER A 43 5.01 -18.60 -7.58
CA SER A 43 3.61 -18.75 -7.97
C SER A 43 2.72 -19.02 -6.76
N GLY A 44 1.48 -18.58 -6.84
CA GLY A 44 0.50 -18.82 -5.80
C GLY A 44 -0.88 -18.31 -6.20
N ASP A 45 -1.77 -18.26 -5.23
CA ASP A 45 -3.13 -17.78 -5.39
C ASP A 45 -3.33 -16.44 -4.69
N VAL A 46 -4.16 -15.58 -5.26
CA VAL A 46 -4.57 -14.32 -4.63
C VAL A 46 -6.04 -14.36 -4.28
N TYR A 47 -6.33 -13.93 -3.06
CA TYR A 47 -7.67 -13.81 -2.51
C TYR A 47 -7.93 -12.37 -2.09
N ARG A 48 -9.09 -11.84 -2.44
CA ARG A 48 -9.58 -10.54 -1.98
C ARG A 48 -10.30 -10.71 -0.65
N GLU A 49 -9.99 -9.84 0.31
CA GLU A 49 -10.78 -9.70 1.54
C GLU A 49 -12.20 -9.25 1.17
N SER A 50 -13.19 -10.07 1.50
CA SER A 50 -14.58 -9.88 1.04
C SER A 50 -15.63 -10.05 2.14
N ASN A 51 -15.22 -10.37 3.36
CA ASN A 51 -16.13 -10.82 4.42
C ASN A 51 -16.02 -10.04 5.75
N GLY A 52 -15.13 -9.05 5.81
CA GLY A 52 -14.86 -8.15 6.91
C GLY A 52 -14.03 -8.74 8.05
N LYS A 53 -13.46 -9.95 7.91
CA LYS A 53 -12.70 -10.60 8.98
C LYS A 53 -11.19 -10.52 8.71
N PRO A 54 -10.39 -10.07 9.68
CA PRO A 54 -8.93 -10.04 9.54
C PRO A 54 -8.28 -11.42 9.36
N GLY A 55 -7.25 -11.46 8.51
CA GLY A 55 -6.47 -12.66 8.17
C GLY A 55 -7.07 -13.44 7.01
N PHE A 56 -6.33 -14.37 6.42
CA PHE A 56 -6.90 -15.19 5.34
C PHE A 56 -7.92 -16.20 5.91
N GLN A 57 -9.11 -16.27 5.32
CA GLN A 57 -10.08 -17.33 5.57
C GLN A 57 -10.42 -18.08 4.30
N LYS A 58 -10.03 -19.35 4.26
CA LYS A 58 -10.45 -20.25 3.19
C LYS A 58 -11.94 -20.54 3.31
N GLY A 59 -12.69 -20.26 2.24
CA GLY A 59 -14.11 -20.60 2.16
C GLY A 59 -14.37 -22.10 2.25
N TYR A 60 -15.58 -22.47 2.65
CA TYR A 60 -16.00 -23.88 2.77
C TYR A 60 -16.97 -24.30 1.67
N GLY A 61 -16.95 -25.60 1.33
CA GLY A 61 -17.79 -26.18 0.29
C GLY A 61 -17.31 -25.90 -1.14
N LEU A 62 -18.05 -26.39 -2.14
CA LEU A 62 -17.69 -26.32 -3.56
C LEU A 62 -17.60 -24.87 -4.09
N PHE A 63 -18.26 -23.93 -3.42
CA PHE A 63 -18.37 -22.52 -3.83
C PHE A 63 -17.58 -21.56 -2.93
N GLY A 64 -16.80 -22.06 -1.97
CA GLY A 64 -15.99 -21.21 -1.09
C GLY A 64 -16.80 -20.25 -0.23
N TYR A 65 -17.97 -20.67 0.27
CA TYR A 65 -18.83 -19.81 1.08
C TYR A 65 -18.14 -19.36 2.37
N GLY A 66 -18.36 -18.10 2.75
CA GLY A 66 -17.97 -17.56 4.05
C GLY A 66 -16.46 -17.32 4.25
N GLY A 67 -15.65 -17.42 3.19
CA GLY A 67 -14.24 -17.04 3.18
C GLY A 67 -13.95 -15.91 2.19
N ASP A 68 -12.67 -15.69 1.95
CA ASP A 68 -12.18 -14.66 1.02
C ASP A 68 -12.38 -15.07 -0.45
N GLU A 69 -12.55 -14.07 -1.32
CA GLU A 69 -12.87 -14.28 -2.73
C GLU A 69 -11.60 -14.61 -3.51
N TRP A 70 -11.53 -15.79 -4.13
CA TRP A 70 -10.41 -16.14 -5.01
C TRP A 70 -10.43 -15.30 -6.29
N LEU A 71 -9.35 -14.59 -6.56
CA LEU A 71 -9.20 -13.76 -7.75
C LEU A 71 -8.49 -14.46 -8.91
N GLY A 72 -7.64 -15.44 -8.62
CA GLY A 72 -6.84 -16.14 -9.62
C GLY A 72 -5.44 -16.51 -9.14
N GLY A 73 -4.76 -17.30 -9.97
CA GLY A 73 -3.33 -17.55 -9.84
C GLY A 73 -2.51 -16.30 -10.16
N TYR A 74 -1.40 -16.13 -9.46
CA TYR A 74 -0.58 -14.92 -9.48
C TYR A 74 0.90 -15.26 -9.25
N HIS A 75 1.77 -14.43 -9.82
CA HIS A 75 3.18 -14.31 -9.45
C HIS A 75 3.59 -12.84 -9.58
N ALA A 76 4.57 -12.43 -8.78
CA ALA A 76 5.08 -11.06 -8.84
C ALA A 76 5.60 -10.70 -10.24
N CYS A 77 5.27 -9.50 -10.71
CA CYS A 77 5.85 -8.96 -11.93
C CYS A 77 7.32 -8.55 -11.73
N GLY A 78 7.72 -8.23 -10.49
CA GLY A 78 9.06 -7.74 -10.16
C GLY A 78 9.34 -6.33 -10.69
N THR A 79 8.30 -5.56 -11.01
CA THR A 79 8.41 -4.21 -11.57
C THR A 79 7.54 -3.22 -10.79
N THR A 80 7.87 -1.94 -10.92
CA THR A 80 7.08 -0.84 -10.35
C THR A 80 5.99 -0.44 -11.33
N HIS A 81 4.75 -0.37 -10.85
CA HIS A 81 3.59 0.07 -11.62
C HIS A 81 3.18 1.48 -11.23
N GLU A 82 2.70 2.23 -12.23
CA GLU A 82 1.96 3.47 -12.03
C GLU A 82 0.47 3.20 -12.11
N ALA A 83 -0.23 3.46 -11.02
CA ALA A 83 -1.68 3.32 -10.89
C ALA A 83 -2.30 4.65 -10.50
N ASN A 84 -3.52 4.95 -10.98
CA ASN A 84 -4.16 6.19 -10.57
C ASN A 84 -4.50 6.13 -9.09
N THR A 85 -4.40 7.27 -8.40
CA THR A 85 -4.81 7.35 -6.99
C THR A 85 -6.29 7.04 -6.77
N THR A 86 -7.10 7.11 -7.83
CA THR A 86 -8.53 6.76 -7.86
C THR A 86 -8.83 5.31 -8.24
N ASP A 87 -7.81 4.51 -8.58
CA ASP A 87 -8.04 3.10 -8.90
C ASP A 87 -8.50 2.34 -7.65
N ASP A 88 -9.22 1.23 -7.89
CA ASP A 88 -9.67 0.36 -6.81
C ASP A 88 -8.52 -0.51 -6.30
N PHE A 89 -7.95 -0.10 -5.16
CA PHE A 89 -6.98 -0.88 -4.41
C PHE A 89 -7.70 -1.64 -3.30
N GLN A 90 -7.58 -2.96 -3.33
CA GLN A 90 -8.30 -3.86 -2.43
C GLN A 90 -7.32 -4.52 -1.47
N ASN A 91 -7.75 -4.72 -0.22
CA ASN A 91 -6.99 -5.56 0.69
C ASN A 91 -7.20 -7.03 0.33
N GLY A 92 -6.19 -7.86 0.58
CA GLY A 92 -6.32 -9.29 0.40
C GLY A 92 -5.07 -10.05 0.81
N TYR A 93 -4.99 -11.26 0.31
CA TYR A 93 -4.03 -12.27 0.74
C TYR A 93 -3.40 -12.94 -0.48
N TYR A 94 -2.08 -12.99 -0.50
CA TYR A 94 -1.32 -13.83 -1.41
C TYR A 94 -0.91 -15.12 -0.70
N ILE A 95 -1.15 -16.26 -1.32
CA ILE A 95 -0.81 -17.58 -0.79
C ILE A 95 0.19 -18.23 -1.75
N PRO A 96 1.49 -18.26 -1.41
CA PRO A 96 2.48 -18.95 -2.23
C PRO A 96 2.22 -20.45 -2.23
N ASP A 97 2.59 -21.10 -3.34
CA ASP A 97 2.51 -22.56 -3.46
C ASP A 97 3.32 -23.24 -2.33
N GLY A 98 2.61 -23.78 -1.35
CA GLY A 98 3.20 -24.49 -0.20
C GLY A 98 3.67 -23.60 0.96
N GLY A 99 3.26 -22.33 1.02
CA GLY A 99 3.57 -21.44 2.15
C GLY A 99 2.34 -20.82 2.82
N ASP A 100 2.60 -19.93 3.77
CA ASP A 100 1.57 -19.24 4.55
C ASP A 100 1.06 -17.99 3.84
N ALA A 101 -0.18 -17.60 4.14
CA ALA A 101 -0.80 -16.40 3.59
C ALA A 101 -0.05 -15.13 4.00
N VAL A 102 0.08 -14.20 3.06
CA VAL A 102 0.72 -12.90 3.24
C VAL A 102 -0.28 -11.81 2.90
N ASP A 103 -0.42 -10.82 3.78
CA ASP A 103 -1.25 -9.65 3.55
C ASP A 103 -0.69 -8.82 2.39
N VAL A 104 -1.56 -8.41 1.47
CA VAL A 104 -1.20 -7.63 0.30
C VAL A 104 -2.24 -6.57 -0.02
N ILE A 105 -1.80 -5.52 -0.70
CA ILE A 105 -2.71 -4.65 -1.45
C ILE A 105 -2.75 -5.12 -2.90
N ILE A 106 -3.96 -5.33 -3.41
CA ILE A 106 -4.27 -5.80 -4.75
C ILE A 106 -4.67 -4.61 -5.61
N TRP A 107 -4.03 -4.48 -6.76
CA TRP A 107 -4.43 -3.59 -7.84
C TRP A 107 -4.77 -4.42 -9.07
N ARG A 108 -5.94 -4.16 -9.66
CA ARG A 108 -6.46 -4.96 -10.78
C ARG A 108 -5.97 -4.52 -12.17
N GLY A 109 -5.01 -3.59 -12.20
CA GLY A 109 -4.54 -2.96 -13.42
C GLY A 109 -5.54 -1.97 -14.01
N LYS A 110 -5.10 -1.19 -15.01
CA LYS A 110 -5.92 -0.14 -15.66
C LYS A 110 -7.23 -0.66 -16.29
N ARG A 111 -7.30 -1.96 -16.60
CA ARG A 111 -8.46 -2.62 -17.22
C ARG A 111 -9.31 -3.41 -16.21
N GLY A 112 -8.86 -3.54 -14.95
CA GLY A 112 -9.56 -4.29 -13.91
C GLY A 112 -9.49 -5.82 -14.02
N ASP A 113 -8.75 -6.35 -14.98
CA ASP A 113 -8.71 -7.77 -15.35
C ASP A 113 -7.40 -8.48 -15.01
N ASN A 114 -6.41 -7.78 -14.45
CA ASN A 114 -5.12 -8.32 -14.07
C ASN A 114 -4.93 -8.33 -12.54
N ILE A 115 -3.91 -9.01 -12.03
CA ILE A 115 -3.61 -9.05 -10.60
C ILE A 115 -2.19 -8.56 -10.38
N HIS A 116 -2.04 -7.48 -9.61
CA HIS A 116 -0.77 -6.97 -9.13
C HIS A 116 -0.86 -6.81 -7.63
N CYS A 117 0.10 -7.35 -6.90
CA CYS A 117 0.10 -7.34 -5.43
C CYS A 117 1.38 -6.72 -4.91
N THR A 118 1.26 -5.93 -3.84
CA THR A 118 2.39 -5.41 -3.07
C THR A 118 2.24 -5.75 -1.60
N THR A 119 3.37 -6.01 -0.95
CA THR A 119 3.43 -6.22 0.51
C THR A 119 3.56 -4.90 1.29
N ASN A 120 3.77 -3.77 0.61
CA ASN A 120 3.73 -2.46 1.26
C ASN A 120 2.29 -2.02 1.50
N LEU A 121 1.74 -2.40 2.66
CA LEU A 121 0.35 -2.11 3.05
C LEU A 121 0.09 -0.63 3.38
N ASN A 122 1.15 0.16 3.61
CA ASN A 122 1.02 1.58 3.91
C ASN A 122 1.03 2.41 2.62
N ARG A 123 -0.16 2.66 2.05
CA ARG A 123 -0.28 3.45 0.81
C ARG A 123 0.24 4.88 0.92
N ASP A 124 0.22 5.47 2.12
CA ASP A 124 0.73 6.82 2.34
C ASP A 124 2.25 6.89 2.20
N SER A 125 2.93 5.73 2.27
CA SER A 125 4.37 5.61 2.01
C SER A 125 4.71 5.44 0.52
N TRP A 126 3.71 5.26 -0.35
CA TRP A 126 3.95 5.06 -1.76
C TRP A 126 4.35 6.38 -2.43
N GLU A 127 5.32 6.32 -3.33
CA GLU A 127 5.70 7.50 -4.11
C GLU A 127 4.53 7.93 -4.99
N THR A 128 4.23 9.23 -4.99
CA THR A 128 3.21 9.83 -5.85
C THR A 128 3.86 10.77 -6.85
N THR A 129 3.42 10.70 -8.11
CA THR A 129 3.76 11.75 -9.08
C THR A 129 2.78 12.89 -8.93
N LYS A 130 3.28 14.14 -8.89
CA LYS A 130 2.44 15.33 -9.07
C LYS A 130 1.78 15.25 -10.46
N SER A 131 0.50 15.63 -10.55
CA SER A 131 -0.25 15.63 -11.81
C SER A 131 0.27 16.69 -12.78
#